data_AF-A0A7K4HF69-F1
#
_entry.id   AF-A0A7K4HF69-F1
#
_cell.length_a   1.000
_cell.length_b   1.000
_cell.length_c   1.000
_cell.angle_alpha   90.00
_cell.angle_beta   90.00
_cell.angle_gamma   90.00
#
_symmetry.space_group_name_H-M   'P 1'
#
loop_
_entity.id
_entity.type
_entity.pdbx_description
1 polymer ?
#
loop_
_entity_poly.entity_id
_entity_poly.type
_entity_poly.pdbx_seq_one_letter_code
_entity_poly.pdbx_strand_id
1 'polypeptide(L)' 'LSEILGIKLDEFNFFKGMTYHPQKSTKEGIFLCGACREPMDIPNSVVDASGAAAKAAEIVMRV' A
#
# COMPACT_ATOMS: atom_id res chain seq x y z
N LEU A 1 2.22 4.34 13.40
CA LEU A 1 2.86 3.50 12.37
C LEU A 1 3.45 4.32 11.22
N SER A 2 2.77 5.37 10.73
CA SER A 2 3.29 6.30 9.72
C SER A 2 4.68 6.85 10.04
N GLU A 3 4.93 7.30 11.27
CA GLU A 3 6.24 7.80 11.71
C GLU A 3 7.33 6.71 11.69
N ILE A 4 7.01 5.52 12.21
CA ILE A 4 7.94 4.37 12.26
C ILE A 4 8.32 3.92 10.84
N LEU A 5 7.33 3.81 9.95
CA LEU A 5 7.56 3.40 8.57
C LEU A 5 8.11 4.54 7.70
N GLY A 6 7.92 5.80 8.09
CA GLY A 6 8.29 6.96 7.29
C GLY A 6 7.40 7.17 6.06
N ILE A 7 6.09 6.90 6.19
CA ILE A 7 5.10 7.01 5.10
C ILE A 7 4.18 8.20 5.39
N LYS A 8 3.96 9.05 4.38
CA LYS A 8 3.04 10.19 4.49
C LYS A 8 1.59 9.73 4.62
N LEU A 9 0.80 10.48 5.38
CA LEU A 9 -0.65 10.36 5.38
C LEU A 9 -1.27 11.35 4.37
N ASP A 10 -2.49 11.07 3.93
CA ASP A 10 -3.32 12.02 3.20
C ASP A 10 -4.12 12.93 4.15
N GLU A 11 -4.99 13.78 3.57
CA GLU A 11 -5.83 14.73 4.32
C GLU A 11 -6.90 14.07 5.21
N PHE A 12 -7.17 12.78 4.99
CA PHE A 12 -8.11 11.97 5.78
C PHE A 12 -7.41 11.03 6.78
N ASN A 13 -6.09 11.17 6.93
CA ASN A 13 -5.22 10.34 7.78
C ASN A 13 -5.07 8.87 7.32
N PHE A 14 -5.32 8.55 6.05
CA PHE A 14 -4.95 7.26 5.48
C PHE A 14 -3.52 7.27 4.95
N PHE A 15 -2.92 6.08 4.80
CA PHE A 15 -1.59 5.98 4.21
C PHE A 15 -1.62 6.39 2.74
N LYS A 16 -0.82 7.41 2.41
CA LYS A 16 -0.76 7.96 1.06
C LYS A 16 -0.02 7.00 0.12
N GLY A 17 -0.76 6.46 -0.85
CA GLY A 17 -0.22 5.72 -1.99
C GLY A 17 0.29 6.63 -3.11
N MET A 18 0.88 6.04 -4.15
CA MET A 18 1.24 6.75 -5.38
C MET A 18 0.05 6.84 -6.34
N THR A 19 -0.12 7.99 -7.02
CA THR A 19 -1.29 8.29 -7.87
C THR A 19 -1.61 7.22 -8.91
N TYR A 20 -0.58 6.67 -9.58
CA TYR A 20 -0.76 5.64 -10.62
C TYR A 20 -0.52 4.21 -10.11
N HIS A 21 -0.07 4.07 -8.87
CA HIS A 21 0.28 2.80 -8.24
C HIS A 21 -0.15 2.84 -6.77
N PRO A 22 -1.46 2.74 -6.47
CA PRO A 22 -1.99 2.99 -5.13
C PRO A 22 -1.47 1.98 -4.09
N GLN A 23 -1.03 0.80 -4.52
CA GLN A 23 -0.42 -0.21 -3.66
C GLN A 23 1.01 0.14 -3.24
N LYS A 24 1.69 1.05 -3.95
CA LYS A 24 3.01 1.55 -3.58
C LYS A 24 2.84 2.71 -2.60
N SER A 25 3.50 2.61 -1.46
CA SER A 25 3.59 3.73 -0.53
C SER A 25 4.50 4.83 -1.07
N THR A 26 4.56 5.96 -0.36
CA THR A 26 5.56 7.02 -0.60
C THR A 26 7.01 6.60 -0.29
N LYS A 27 7.22 5.40 0.25
CA LYS A 27 8.54 4.84 0.55
C LYS A 27 8.77 3.55 -0.22
N GLU A 28 9.91 3.47 -0.89
CA GLU A 28 10.31 2.28 -1.65
C GLU A 28 10.44 1.04 -0.75
N GLY A 29 10.04 -0.13 -1.28
CA GLY A 29 10.03 -1.38 -0.54
C GLY A 29 8.86 -1.54 0.44
N ILE A 30 8.04 -0.51 0.66
CA ILE A 30 6.83 -0.61 1.47
C ILE A 30 5.58 -0.48 0.62
N PHE A 31 4.69 -1.45 0.78
CA PHE A 31 3.43 -1.56 0.07
C PHE A 31 2.25 -1.42 1.03
N LEU A 32 1.12 -1.00 0.49
CA LEU A 32 -0.10 -0.71 1.21
C LEU A 32 -1.24 -1.53 0.62
N CYS A 33 -2.15 -2.01 1.47
CA CYS A 33 -3.33 -2.73 1.02
C CYS A 33 -4.52 -2.57 1.98
N GLY A 34 -5.73 -2.65 1.41
CA GLY A 34 -6.97 -2.67 2.16
C GLY A 34 -7.31 -1.32 2.80
N ALA A 35 -8.09 -1.38 3.88
CA ALA A 35 -8.71 -0.20 4.48
C ALA A 35 -7.74 0.84 5.11
N CYS A 36 -6.43 0.57 5.10
CA CYS A 36 -5.44 1.54 5.59
C CYS A 36 -5.16 2.68 4.60
N ARG A 37 -5.57 2.54 3.33
CA ARG A 37 -5.44 3.56 2.28
C ARG A 37 -6.69 4.38 2.05
N GLU A 38 -7.86 3.79 2.30
CA GLU A 38 -9.17 4.38 2.05
C GLU A 38 -10.26 3.46 2.64
N PRO A 39 -11.48 3.95 2.88
CA PRO A 39 -12.60 3.08 3.22
C PRO A 39 -12.82 2.03 2.11
N MET A 40 -12.76 0.75 2.46
CA MET A 40 -12.81 -0.35 1.51
C MET A 40 -13.62 -1.52 2.08
N ASP A 41 -14.38 -2.21 1.23
CA ASP A 41 -15.11 -3.41 1.63
C ASP A 41 -14.20 -4.65 1.70
N ILE A 42 -14.75 -5.77 2.19
CA ILE A 42 -13.98 -7.00 2.40
C ILE A 42 -13.47 -7.56 1.05
N PRO A 43 -14.30 -7.74 0.00
CA PRO A 43 -13.82 -8.32 -1.24
C PRO A 43 -12.72 -7.49 -1.90
N ASN A 44 -12.87 -6.16 -1.96
CA ASN A 44 -11.85 -5.30 -2.54
C ASN A 44 -10.57 -5.30 -1.71
N SER A 45 -10.67 -5.35 -0.38
CA SER A 45 -9.49 -5.44 0.50
C SER A 45 -8.68 -6.71 0.24
N VAL A 46 -9.34 -7.84 -0.03
CA VAL A 46 -8.68 -9.12 -0.35
C VAL A 46 -7.98 -9.07 -1.71
N VAL A 47 -8.64 -8.50 -2.72
CA VAL A 47 -8.06 -8.31 -4.06
C VAL A 47 -6.85 -7.38 -3.99
N ASP A 48 -6.95 -6.28 -3.24
CA ASP A 48 -5.87 -5.30 -3.08
C ASP A 48 -4.67 -5.88 -2.34
N ALA A 49 -4.90 -6.68 -1.30
CA ALA A 49 -3.84 -7.43 -0.60
C ALA A 49 -3.07 -8.36 -1.54
N SER A 50 -3.77 -9.03 -2.45
CA SER A 50 -3.14 -9.89 -3.47
C SER A 50 -2.24 -9.07 -4.41
N GLY A 51 -2.69 -7.87 -4.81
CA GLY A 51 -1.90 -6.94 -5.62
C GLY A 51 -0.64 -6.44 -4.90
N ALA A 52 -0.76 -6.07 -3.63
CA ALA A 52 0.39 -5.66 -2.82
C ALA A 52 1.41 -6.80 -2.61
N ALA A 53 0.93 -8.03 -2.36
CA ALA A 53 1.78 -9.21 -2.24
C ALA A 53 2.55 -9.51 -3.55
N ALA A 54 1.88 -9.43 -4.70
CA ALA A 54 2.52 -9.60 -6.00
C ALA A 54 3.62 -8.54 -6.23
N LYS A 55 3.38 -7.28 -5.83
CA LYS A 55 4.38 -6.21 -5.94
C LYS A 55 5.56 -6.38 -4.99
N ALA A 56 5.33 -6.87 -3.78
CA ALA A 56 6.40 -7.24 -2.87
C ALA A 56 7.24 -8.40 -3.43
N ALA A 57 6.57 -9.44 -3.95
CA ALA A 57 7.23 -10.57 -4.59
C ALA A 57 8.07 -10.14 -5.81
N GLU A 58 7.58 -9.20 -6.62
CA GLU A 58 8.33 -8.62 -7.74
C GLU A 58 9.68 -8.05 -7.29
N ILE A 59 9.75 -7.39 -6.13
CA ILE A 59 11.02 -6.87 -5.60
C ILE A 59 11.93 -8.01 -5.14
N VAL A 60 11.39 -9.00 -4.43
CA VAL A 60 12.18 -10.11 -3.86
C VAL A 60 12.72 -11.05 -4.95
N MET A 61 11.96 -11.25 -6.02
CA MET A 61 12.29 -12.18 -7.10
C MET A 61 13.13 -11.56 -8.22
N ARG A 62 13.40 -10.25 -8.20
CA ARG A 62 14.31 -9.62 -9.16
C ARG A 62 15.72 -10.20 -8.99
N VAL A 63 16.09 -11.09 -9.91
CA VAL A 63 17.45 -11.55 -10.19
C VAL A 63 18.18 -10.52 -11.04
#